data_AF-A0A0A3HSP0-F1
#
_entry.id   AF-A0A0A3HSP0-F1
#
_cell.length_a   1.000
_cell.length_b   1.000
_cell.length_c   1.000
_cell.angle_alpha   90.00
_cell.angle_beta   90.00
_cell.angle_gamma   90.00
#
_symmetry.space_group_name_H-M   'P 1'
#
loop_
_entity.id
_entity.type
_entity.pdbx_description
1 polymer ?
#
loop_
_entity_poly.entity_id
_entity_poly.type
_entity_poly.pdbx_seq_one_letter_code
_entity_poly.pdbx_strand_id
1 'polypeptide(L)' 'MFFKVYRMIHIIWTAIFAFFISIPIWEGGFERVVYADAFFVALWIIGVVFLFIKKLMKLGFALTILPLLFAIFQFIF' A
#
# COMPACT_ATOMS: atom_id res chain seq x y z
N MET A 1 -20.90 -3.31 -12.40
CA MET A 1 -20.53 -4.44 -11.53
C MET A 1 -19.01 -4.67 -11.53
N PHE A 2 -18.37 -4.74 -12.70
CA PHE A 2 -16.91 -4.89 -12.87
C PHE A 2 -16.05 -3.98 -12.01
N PHE A 3 -16.36 -2.67 -11.95
CA PHE A 3 -15.54 -1.70 -11.22
C PHE A 3 -15.51 -1.94 -9.69
N LYS A 4 -16.61 -2.45 -9.12
CA LYS A 4 -16.68 -2.78 -7.69
C LYS A 4 -15.80 -3.98 -7.36
N VAL A 5 -15.83 -5.00 -8.21
CA VAL A 5 -15.02 -6.22 -8.07
C VAL A 5 -13.52 -5.90 -8.25
N TYR A 6 -13.17 -5.14 -9.28
CA TYR A 6 -11.79 -4.68 -9.50
C TYR A 6 -11.23 -3.93 -8.29
N ARG A 7 -12.00 -2.99 -7.74
CA ARG A 7 -11.60 -2.24 -6.55
C ARG A 7 -11.38 -3.15 -5.34
N MET A 8 -12.23 -4.17 -5.12
CA MET A 8 -12.02 -5.13 -4.03
C MET A 8 -10.75 -5.95 -4.22
N ILE A 9 -10.55 -6.51 -5.41
CA ILE A 9 -9.34 -7.29 -5.73
C ILE A 9 -8.08 -6.42 -5.53
N HIS A 10 -8.12 -5.17 -6.00
CA HIS A 10 -7.03 -4.22 -5.85
C HIS A 10 -6.71 -3.93 -4.38
N ILE A 11 -7.71 -3.67 -3.55
CA ILE A 11 -7.52 -3.43 -2.11
C ILE A 11 -6.98 -4.67 -1.42
N ILE A 12 -7.53 -5.86 -1.68
CA ILE A 12 -7.09 -7.12 -1.05
C ILE A 12 -5.61 -7.38 -1.36
N TRP A 13 -5.24 -7.30 -2.63
CA TRP A 13 -3.87 -7.60 -3.05
C TRP A 13 -2.87 -6.54 -2.55
N THR A 14 -3.23 -5.25 -2.60
CA THR A 14 -2.37 -4.19 -2.05
C THR A 14 -2.28 -4.24 -0.52
N ALA A 15 -3.31 -4.70 0.20
CA ALA A 15 -3.28 -4.94 1.64
C ALA A 15 -2.31 -6.08 2.00
N ILE A 16 -2.38 -7.20 1.28
CA ILE A 16 -1.48 -8.34 1.47
C ILE A 16 -0.02 -7.90 1.32
N PHE A 17 0.26 -7.09 0.31
CA PHE A 17 1.61 -6.57 0.10
C PHE A 17 2.05 -5.53 1.13
N ALA A 18 1.19 -4.59 1.49
CA ALA A 18 1.49 -3.65 2.58
C ALA A 18 1.79 -4.41 3.89
N PHE A 19 1.07 -5.51 4.14
CA PHE A 19 1.32 -6.39 5.28
C PHE A 19 2.68 -7.10 5.17
N PHE A 20 3.03 -7.69 4.02
CA PHE A 20 4.35 -8.32 3.83
C PHE A 20 5.51 -7.34 3.99
N ILE A 21 5.36 -6.12 3.49
CA ILE A 21 6.34 -5.02 3.69
C ILE A 21 6.43 -4.64 5.17
N SER A 22 5.38 -4.84 5.96
CA SER A 22 5.40 -4.58 7.40
C SER A 22 5.97 -5.71 8.26
N ILE A 23 6.17 -6.92 7.74
CA ILE A 23 6.73 -8.06 8.52
C ILE A 23 8.18 -7.80 9.00
N PRO A 24 9.10 -7.20 8.21
CA PRO A 24 10.42 -6.79 8.67
C PRO A 24 10.42 -5.94 9.95
N ILE A 25 9.32 -5.23 10.25
CA ILE A 25 9.13 -4.40 11.45
C ILE A 25 9.11 -5.25 12.73
N TRP A 26 8.64 -6.51 12.66
CA TRP A 26 8.57 -7.37 13.84
C TRP A 26 9.97 -7.89 14.22
N GLU A 27 10.83 -8.13 13.22
CA GLU A 27 12.11 -8.84 13.42
C GLU A 27 13.33 -7.92 13.57
N GLY A 28 13.30 -6.68 13.05
CA GLY A 28 14.42 -5.73 13.09
C GLY A 28 14.06 -4.44 13.84
N GLY A 29 14.79 -4.14 14.93
CA GLY A 29 14.52 -3.03 15.84
C GLY A 29 14.41 -1.62 15.20
N PHE A 30 13.98 -0.67 16.03
CA PHE A 30 13.59 0.75 15.83
C PHE A 30 14.53 1.68 15.00
N GLU A 31 15.07 1.22 13.88
CA GLU A 31 15.88 2.04 12.98
C GLU A 31 15.01 2.73 11.92
N ARG A 32 15.63 3.68 11.20
CA ARG A 32 15.06 4.54 10.14
C ARG A 32 14.16 3.82 9.12
N VAL A 33 14.32 2.51 8.98
CA VAL A 33 13.52 1.58 8.17
C VAL A 33 12.05 1.54 8.62
N VAL A 34 11.79 1.47 9.94
CA VAL A 34 10.43 1.39 10.51
C VAL A 34 9.59 2.63 10.18
N TYR A 35 10.20 3.81 10.16
CA TYR A 35 9.51 5.06 9.81
C TYR A 35 9.13 5.11 8.33
N ALA A 36 9.97 4.58 7.44
CA ALA A 36 9.65 4.47 6.02
C ALA A 36 8.48 3.50 5.82
N ASP A 37 8.51 2.35 6.49
CA ASP A 37 7.47 1.32 6.38
C ASP A 37 6.11 1.81 6.92
N ALA A 38 6.10 2.46 8.08
CA ALA A 38 4.89 3.06 8.64
C ALA A 38 4.31 4.16 7.73
N PHE A 39 5.17 4.94 7.07
CA PHE A 39 4.74 5.93 6.07
C PHE A 39 4.09 5.26 4.85
N PHE A 40 4.62 4.14 4.37
CA PHE A 40 4.01 3.39 3.26
C PHE A 40 2.67 2.76 3.63
N VAL A 41 2.52 2.24 4.86
CA VAL A 41 1.23 1.76 5.36
C VAL A 41 0.22 2.92 5.47
N ALA A 42 0.64 4.07 5.99
CA ALA A 42 -0.22 5.25 6.07
C ALA A 42 -0.67 5.75 4.69
N LEU A 43 0.26 5.81 3.71
CA LEU A 43 -0.05 6.13 2.31
C LEU A 43 -1.05 5.15 1.72
N TRP A 44 -0.91 3.85 2.00
CA TRP A 44 -1.84 2.84 1.55
C TRP A 44 -3.24 3.06 2.15
N ILE A 45 -3.34 3.31 3.46
CA ILE A 45 -4.63 3.60 4.12
C ILE A 45 -5.30 4.82 3.49
N ILE A 46 -4.56 5.91 3.25
CA ILE A 46 -5.07 7.11 2.58
C ILE A 46 -5.56 6.77 1.17
N GLY A 47 -4.79 5.96 0.43
CA GLY A 47 -5.16 5.47 -0.89
C GLY A 47 -6.47 4.68 -0.88
N VAL A 48 -6.65 3.78 0.09
CA VAL A 48 -7.90 3.01 0.27
C VAL A 48 -9.08 3.95 0.51
N VAL A 49 -8.93 4.95 1.39
CA VAL A 49 -9.99 5.95 1.62
C VAL A 49 -10.34 6.69 0.33
N PHE A 50 -9.34 7.06 -0.48
CA PHE A 50 -9.56 7.77 -1.74
C PHE A 50 -10.27 6.92 -2.80
N LEU A 51 -10.15 5.58 -2.77
CA LEU A 51 -10.88 4.67 -3.66
C LEU A 51 -12.41 4.68 -3.45
N PHE A 52 -12.87 5.20 -2.31
CA PHE A 52 -14.30 5.39 -2.03
C PHE A 52 -14.82 6.76 -2.47
N ILE A 53 -13.93 7.72 -2.76
CA ILE A 53 -14.29 9.07 -3.17
C ILE A 53 -14.18 9.17 -4.70
N LYS A 54 -15.32 9.32 -5.41
CA LYS A 54 -15.41 9.31 -6.89
C LYS A 54 -14.38 10.23 -7.58
N LYS A 55 -14.15 11.43 -7.04
CA LYS A 55 -13.20 12.42 -7.61
C LYS A 55 -11.73 12.03 -7.39
N LEU A 56 -11.42 11.29 -6.32
CA LEU A 56 -10.05 10.93 -5.91
C LEU A 56 -9.68 9.49 -6.29
N MET A 57 -10.60 8.75 -6.89
CA MET A 57 -10.45 7.33 -7.20
C MET A 57 -9.16 7.00 -7.95
N LYS A 58 -8.78 7.82 -8.96
CA LYS A 58 -7.52 7.64 -9.70
C LYS A 58 -6.29 7.80 -8.79
N LEU A 59 -6.32 8.79 -7.89
CA LEU A 59 -5.27 8.99 -6.88
C LEU A 59 -5.26 7.84 -5.87
N GLY A 60 -6.41 7.33 -5.47
CA GLY A 60 -6.51 6.17 -4.58
C GLY A 60 -5.84 4.92 -5.16
N PHE A 61 -6.04 4.66 -6.46
CA PHE A 61 -5.35 3.56 -7.15
C PHE A 61 -3.84 3.77 -7.20
N ALA A 62 -3.38 4.99 -7.47
CA ALA A 62 -1.95 5.31 -7.49
C ALA A 62 -1.31 5.16 -6.10
N LEU A 63 -1.94 5.71 -5.06
CA LEU A 63 -1.44 5.67 -3.69
C LEU A 63 -1.37 4.26 -3.11
N THR A 64 -2.33 3.40 -3.43
CA THR A 64 -2.34 2.01 -2.97
C THR A 64 -1.29 1.13 -3.67
N ILE A 65 -0.85 1.50 -4.88
CA ILE A 65 0.18 0.76 -5.63
C ILE A 65 1.61 1.24 -5.34
N LEU A 66 1.75 2.47 -4.85
CA LEU A 66 3.05 3.10 -4.61
C LEU A 66 3.94 2.35 -3.60
N PRO A 67 3.43 1.83 -2.47
CA PRO A 67 4.18 0.94 -1.58
C PRO A 67 4.71 -0.30 -2.29
N LEU A 68 3.93 -0.86 -3.22
CA LEU A 68 4.32 -2.03 -3.99
C LEU A 68 5.52 -1.72 -4.90
N LEU A 69 5.44 -0.62 -5.65
CA LEU A 69 6.52 -0.20 -6.54
C LEU A 69 7.80 0.08 -5.76
N PHE A 70 7.68 0.70 -4.58
CA PHE A 70 8.82 0.97 -3.73
C PHE A 70 9.45 -0.32 -3.18
N ALA A 71 8.64 -1.26 -2.68
CA ALA A 71 9.14 -2.56 -2.23
C ALA A 71 9.81 -3.36 -3.35
N ILE A 72 9.20 -3.39 -4.54
CA ILE A 72 9.81 -4.02 -5.72
C ILE A 72 11.18 -3.42 -6.00
N PHE A 73 11.30 -2.10 -5.96
CA PHE A 73 12.59 -1.44 -6.18
C PHE A 73 13.62 -1.85 -5.12
N GLN A 74 13.24 -1.86 -3.84
CA GLN A 74 14.18 -2.12 -2.74
C GLN A 74 14.59 -3.58 -2.56
N PHE A 75 13.75 -4.54 -2.96
CA PHE A 75 14.02 -5.97 -2.81
C PHE A 75 14.58 -6.63 -4.09
N ILE A 76 14.40 -6.02 -5.26
CA ILE A 76 14.85 -6.59 -6.55
C ILE A 76 16.09 -5.89 -7.12
N PHE A 77 16.26 -4.58 -6.89
CA PHE A 77 17.40 -3.79 -7.38
C PHE A 77 18.35 -3.41 -6.25
#